data_AF-A0A8B6GE03-F1
#
_entry.id   AF-A0A8B6GE03-F1
#
_cell.length_a   1.000
_cell.length_b   1.000
_cell.length_c   1.000
_cell.angle_alpha   90.00
_cell.angle_beta   90.00
_cell.angle_gamma   90.00
#
_symmetry.space_group_name_H-M   'P 1'
#
loop_
_entity.id
_entity.type
_entity.pdbx_description
1 polymer ?
#
loop_
_entity_poly.entity_id
_entity_poly.type
_entity_poly.pdbx_seq_one_letter_code
_entity_poly.pdbx_strand_id
1 'polypeptide(L)'
;MALSETRKLMEDSRSIIKGNGDDLSVPLLLNTFISLVSSIDKRLQVVEKGIEKFGEFKSIISSLTSRVTTNEQGLKTCQTKVTELETNVQGIGNIFDDVKARCDRNNIVTEKNSNELEQAKACINNLFKNLAELSDQRQECNCQTELANMKERVLDLQCRSMKNNLVFTGLYNVRDENTEELLRCFLHNELGIDYKIEFGNVHRFIKVAEDP
;
A
#
# COMPACT_ATOMS: atom_id res chain seq x y z
N MET A 1 47.61 62.68 25.24
CA MET A 1 47.41 63.93 26.00
C MET A 1 48.13 63.92 27.35
N ALA A 2 47.86 62.99 28.28
CA ALA A 2 48.48 63.01 29.63
C ALA A 2 50.03 62.94 29.64
N LEU A 3 50.66 62.18 28.73
CA LEU A 3 52.12 62.05 28.66
C LEU A 3 52.83 63.34 28.22
N SER A 4 52.27 64.09 27.27
CA SER A 4 52.87 65.35 26.82
C SER A 4 52.74 66.44 27.89
N GLU A 5 51.64 66.42 28.65
CA GLU A 5 51.38 67.35 29.75
C GLU A 5 52.27 67.06 30.96
N THR A 6 52.47 65.78 31.30
CA THR A 6 53.42 65.35 32.34
C THR A 6 54.86 65.73 31.98
N ARG A 7 55.25 65.56 30.70
CA ARG A 7 56.57 65.95 30.20
C ARG A 7 56.80 67.47 30.33
N LYS A 8 55.81 68.27 29.93
CA LYS A 8 55.86 69.73 30.06
C LYS A 8 56.01 70.18 31.52
N LEU A 9 55.22 69.59 32.43
CA LEU A 9 55.32 69.87 33.87
C LEU A 9 56.69 69.49 34.46
N MET A 10 57.35 68.42 33.96
CA MET A 10 58.72 68.08 34.37
C MET A 10 59.76 69.08 33.86
N GLU A 11 59.59 69.60 32.64
CA GLU A 11 60.43 70.66 32.07
C GLU A 11 60.31 71.95 32.90
N ASP A 12 59.09 72.29 33.32
CA ASP A 12 58.80 73.45 34.17
C ASP A 12 59.44 73.29 35.57
N SER A 13 59.35 72.12 36.21
CA SER A 13 60.03 71.86 37.50
C SER A 13 61.55 72.00 37.39
N ARG A 14 62.15 71.54 36.29
CA ARG A 14 63.61 71.65 36.06
C ARG A 14 64.04 73.11 35.86
N SER A 15 63.20 73.92 35.25
CA SER A 15 63.46 75.35 35.03
C SER A 15 63.42 76.14 36.36
N ILE A 16 62.54 75.77 37.29
CA ILE A 16 62.47 76.36 38.64
C ILE A 16 63.77 76.12 39.43
N ILE A 17 64.40 74.93 39.28
CA ILE A 17 65.63 74.57 40.00
C ILE A 17 66.86 75.28 39.39
N LYS A 18 66.89 75.50 38.07
CA LYS A 18 68.04 76.12 37.38
C LYS A 18 68.09 77.65 37.46
N GLY A 19 67.01 78.32 37.84
CA GLY A 19 66.89 79.77 37.82
C GLY A 19 67.55 80.55 38.97
N ASN A 20 67.99 79.86 40.03
CA ASN A 20 68.51 80.51 41.25
C ASN A 20 70.01 80.20 41.42
N GLY A 21 70.88 81.18 41.14
CA GLY A 21 72.33 81.10 41.40
C GLY A 21 72.71 81.23 42.88
N ASP A 22 73.99 80.98 43.19
CA ASP A 22 74.61 80.65 44.49
C ASP A 22 74.43 81.61 45.70
N ASP A 23 73.53 82.61 45.64
CA ASP A 23 73.26 83.52 46.76
C ASP A 23 71.76 83.53 47.12
N LEU A 24 71.31 82.49 47.84
CA LEU A 24 69.90 82.31 48.22
C LEU A 24 69.60 82.87 49.61
N SER A 25 68.87 83.98 49.65
CA SER A 25 68.16 84.39 50.86
C SER A 25 67.04 83.38 51.21
N VAL A 26 66.77 83.19 52.51
CA VAL A 26 65.71 82.28 53.02
C VAL A 26 64.35 82.46 52.30
N PRO A 27 63.88 83.68 52.00
CA PRO A 27 62.63 83.89 51.25
C PRO A 27 62.65 83.31 49.82
N LEU A 28 63.80 83.35 49.13
CA LEU A 28 63.95 82.81 47.79
C LEU A 28 63.85 81.27 47.79
N LEU A 29 64.48 80.65 48.79
CA LEU A 29 64.43 79.20 49.05
C LEU A 29 62.97 78.75 49.29
N LEU A 30 62.25 79.49 50.13
CA LEU A 30 60.85 79.20 50.44
C LEU A 30 59.95 79.27 49.20
N ASN A 31 60.09 80.31 48.36
CA ASN A 31 59.34 80.44 47.11
C ASN A 31 59.64 79.33 46.11
N THR A 32 60.90 78.87 46.05
CA THR A 32 61.31 77.74 45.21
C THR A 32 60.65 76.44 45.67
N PHE A 33 60.62 76.20 46.99
CA PHE A 33 59.91 75.06 47.58
C PHE A 33 58.42 75.08 47.29
N ILE A 34 57.75 76.22 47.49
CA ILE A 34 56.31 76.36 47.22
C ILE A 34 56.00 76.07 45.75
N SER A 35 56.83 76.58 44.84
CA SER A 35 56.67 76.35 43.40
C SER A 35 56.87 74.88 43.02
N LEU A 36 57.86 74.20 43.63
CA LEU A 36 58.10 72.78 43.42
C LEU A 36 56.93 71.94 43.93
N VAL A 37 56.42 72.23 45.13
CA VAL A 37 55.27 71.54 45.72
C VAL A 37 54.03 71.71 44.84
N SER A 38 53.76 72.93 44.36
CA SER A 38 52.64 73.17 43.43
C SER A 38 52.80 72.41 42.11
N SER A 39 54.03 72.27 41.61
CA SER A 39 54.32 71.48 40.41
C SER A 39 54.09 69.98 40.63
N ILE A 40 54.49 69.45 41.79
CA ILE A 40 54.25 68.05 42.18
C ILE A 40 52.74 67.79 42.31
N ASP A 41 52.01 68.68 42.96
CA ASP A 41 50.56 68.58 43.14
C ASP A 41 49.82 68.49 41.79
N LYS A 42 50.15 69.38 40.84
CA LYS A 42 49.61 69.32 39.47
C LYS A 42 49.90 67.99 38.77
N ARG A 43 51.11 67.44 38.97
CA ARG A 43 51.47 66.13 38.39
C ARG A 43 50.70 64.99 39.05
N LEU A 44 50.48 65.04 40.36
CA LEU A 44 49.66 64.06 41.08
C LEU A 44 48.22 64.07 40.56
N GLN A 45 47.62 65.25 40.37
CA GLN A 45 46.27 65.37 39.79
C GLN A 45 46.17 64.76 38.38
N VAL A 46 47.21 64.91 37.54
CA VAL A 46 47.25 64.27 36.21
C VAL A 46 47.33 62.75 36.32
N VAL A 47 48.10 62.23 37.29
CA VAL A 47 48.23 60.79 37.54
C VAL A 47 46.92 60.22 38.06
N GLU A 48 46.23 60.90 39.00
CA GLU A 48 44.92 60.48 39.53
C GLU A 48 43.88 60.33 38.43
N LYS A 49 43.76 61.31 37.53
CA LYS A 49 42.90 61.22 36.35
C LYS A 49 43.27 60.06 35.42
N GLY A 50 44.56 59.72 35.34
CA GLY A 50 45.03 58.55 34.60
C GLY A 50 44.57 57.24 35.23
N ILE A 51 44.64 57.15 36.56
CA ILE A 51 44.19 55.99 37.36
C ILE A 51 42.68 55.78 37.22
N GLU A 52 41.88 56.86 37.22
CA GLU A 52 40.44 56.79 36.99
C GLU A 52 40.09 56.13 35.65
N LYS A 53 40.76 56.54 34.56
CA LYS A 53 40.59 55.93 33.24
C LYS A 53 40.98 54.45 33.21
N PHE A 54 42.01 54.06 33.98
CA PHE A 54 42.34 52.64 34.14
C PHE A 54 41.22 51.86 34.85
N GLY A 55 40.52 52.49 35.80
CA GLY A 55 39.32 51.92 36.41
C GLY A 55 38.20 51.68 35.40
N GLU A 56 37.95 52.65 34.51
CA GLU A 56 36.98 52.52 33.42
C GLU A 56 37.36 51.38 32.45
N PHE A 57 38.62 51.31 32.03
CA PHE A 57 39.09 50.21 31.17
C PHE A 57 38.94 48.85 31.82
N LYS A 58 39.23 48.74 33.12
CA LYS A 58 39.02 47.49 33.87
C LYS A 58 37.55 47.05 33.86
N SER A 59 36.63 48.00 34.01
CA SER A 59 35.18 47.73 33.94
C SER A 59 34.75 47.26 32.54
N ILE A 60 35.22 47.94 31.48
CA ILE A 60 34.94 47.57 30.09
C ILE A 60 35.49 46.16 29.78
N ILE A 61 36.73 45.87 30.19
CA ILE A 61 37.34 44.55 30.00
C ILE A 61 36.53 43.47 30.70
N SER A 62 36.09 43.71 31.94
CA SER A 62 35.27 42.74 32.69
C SER A 62 33.93 42.46 31.99
N SER A 63 33.30 43.50 31.46
CA SER A 63 32.07 43.38 30.66
C SER A 63 32.30 42.59 29.36
N LEU A 64 33.39 42.88 28.64
CA LEU A 64 33.77 42.16 27.43
C LEU A 64 34.04 40.68 27.71
N THR A 65 34.77 40.36 28.78
CA THR A 65 35.01 38.97 29.21
C THR A 65 33.69 38.23 29.44
N SER A 66 32.75 38.83 30.17
CA SER A 66 31.44 38.21 30.42
C SER A 66 30.65 37.95 29.12
N ARG A 67 30.66 38.90 28.18
CA ARG A 67 30.03 38.74 26.86
C ARG A 67 30.68 37.64 26.04
N VAL A 68 32.01 37.55 26.05
CA VAL A 68 32.74 36.49 25.34
C VAL A 68 32.35 35.12 25.92
N THR A 69 32.35 34.95 27.24
CA THR A 69 31.94 33.69 27.88
C THR A 69 30.51 33.29 27.54
N THR A 70 29.58 34.25 27.54
CA THR A 70 28.18 34.00 27.14
C THR A 70 28.09 33.54 25.67
N ASN A 71 28.83 34.19 24.77
CA ASN A 71 28.84 33.82 23.36
C ASN A 71 29.46 32.43 23.14
N GLU A 72 30.52 32.08 23.85
CA GLU A 72 31.13 30.75 23.78
C GLU A 72 30.15 29.64 24.23
N GLN A 73 29.36 29.89 25.27
CA GLN A 73 28.31 28.97 25.72
C GLN A 73 27.19 28.83 24.69
N GLY A 74 26.77 29.95 24.09
CA GLY A 74 25.81 29.96 22.99
C GLY A 74 26.29 29.17 21.78
N LEU A 75 27.58 29.31 21.44
CA LEU A 75 28.22 28.58 20.34
C LEU A 75 28.21 27.06 20.59
N LYS A 76 28.58 26.61 21.79
CA LYS A 76 28.55 25.17 22.16
C LYS A 76 27.13 24.60 22.07
N THR A 77 26.14 25.37 22.52
CA THR A 77 24.73 24.98 22.41
C THR A 77 24.30 24.83 20.96
N CYS A 78 24.68 25.80 20.11
CA CYS A 78 24.39 25.75 18.67
C CYS A 78 25.04 24.52 18.02
N GLN A 79 26.31 24.27 18.32
CA GLN A 79 27.04 23.12 17.79
C GLN A 79 26.38 21.79 18.14
N THR A 80 25.90 21.64 19.38
CA THR A 80 25.15 20.44 19.80
C THR A 80 23.88 20.25 18.97
N LYS A 81 23.10 21.32 18.79
CA LYS A 81 21.87 21.27 17.97
C LYS A 81 22.14 20.95 16.51
N VAL A 82 23.25 21.43 15.94
CA VAL A 82 23.65 21.09 14.57
C VAL A 82 23.90 19.60 14.45
N THR A 83 24.67 19.00 15.36
CA THR A 83 24.94 17.56 15.35
C THR A 83 23.67 16.70 15.54
N GLU A 84 22.75 17.14 16.40
CA GLU A 84 21.43 16.51 16.55
C GLU A 84 20.61 16.56 15.25
N LEU A 85 20.60 17.72 14.57
CA LEU A 85 19.92 17.89 13.28
C LEU A 85 20.54 17.02 12.20
N GLU A 86 21.86 16.94 12.11
CA GLU A 86 22.57 16.06 11.16
C GLU A 86 22.16 14.59 11.37
N THR A 87 22.10 14.14 12.63
CA THR A 87 21.67 12.79 12.98
C THR A 87 20.21 12.54 12.58
N ASN A 88 19.32 13.49 12.85
CA ASN A 88 17.91 13.40 12.48
C ASN A 88 17.72 13.35 10.95
N VAL A 89 18.45 14.18 10.20
CA VAL A 89 18.42 14.18 8.73
C VAL A 89 18.88 12.83 8.19
N GLN A 90 19.94 12.23 8.75
CA GLN A 90 20.37 10.89 8.38
C GLN A 90 19.28 9.84 8.65
N GLY A 91 18.60 9.93 9.81
CA GLY A 91 17.48 9.06 10.15
C GLY A 91 16.31 9.18 9.17
N ILE A 92 15.94 10.40 8.77
CA ILE A 92 14.91 10.66 7.76
C ILE A 92 15.32 10.08 6.40
N GLY A 93 16.61 10.21 6.03
CA GLY A 93 17.15 9.61 4.81
C GLY A 93 16.93 8.09 4.77
N ASN A 94 17.24 7.39 5.86
CA ASN A 94 17.03 5.94 5.95
C ASN A 94 15.56 5.55 5.84
N ILE A 95 14.65 6.32 6.45
CA ILE A 95 13.20 6.09 6.35
C ILE A 95 12.73 6.30 4.91
N PHE A 96 13.23 7.34 4.24
CA PHE A 96 12.89 7.63 2.85
C PHE A 96 13.29 6.46 1.93
N ASP A 97 14.49 5.91 2.11
CA ASP A 97 14.97 4.77 1.34
C ASP A 97 14.11 3.51 1.55
N ASP A 98 13.69 3.21 2.79
CA ASP A 98 12.79 2.07 3.06
C ASP A 98 11.41 2.29 2.43
N VAL A 99 10.84 3.49 2.54
CA VAL A 99 9.56 3.83 1.91
C VAL A 99 9.64 3.72 0.40
N LYS A 100 10.73 4.20 -0.22
CA LYS A 100 10.96 4.07 -1.66
C LYS A 100 11.02 2.60 -2.07
N ALA A 101 11.80 1.79 -1.38
CA ALA A 101 11.91 0.36 -1.66
C ALA A 101 10.57 -0.40 -1.51
N ARG A 102 9.73 0.01 -0.54
CA ARG A 102 8.37 -0.53 -0.38
C ARG A 102 7.45 -0.11 -1.53
N CYS A 103 7.54 1.14 -1.97
CA CYS A 103 6.77 1.65 -3.10
C CYS A 103 7.10 0.87 -4.38
N ASP A 104 8.38 0.66 -4.67
CA ASP A 104 8.84 -0.11 -5.83
C ASP A 104 8.31 -1.56 -5.79
N ARG A 105 8.38 -2.21 -4.63
CA ARG A 105 7.81 -3.55 -4.42
C ARG A 105 6.30 -3.58 -4.65
N ASN A 106 5.57 -2.60 -4.12
CA ASN A 106 4.12 -2.51 -4.29
C ASN A 106 3.71 -2.28 -5.75
N ASN A 107 4.48 -1.49 -6.50
CA ASN A 107 4.23 -1.27 -7.93
C ASN A 107 4.34 -2.59 -8.70
N ILE A 108 5.39 -3.39 -8.44
CA ILE A 108 5.57 -4.71 -9.06
C ILE A 108 4.39 -5.64 -8.74
N VAL A 109 3.96 -5.70 -7.48
CA VAL A 109 2.82 -6.53 -7.07
C VAL A 109 1.52 -6.06 -7.72
N THR A 110 1.31 -4.75 -7.81
CA THR A 110 0.12 -4.16 -8.43
C THR A 110 0.05 -4.49 -9.92
N GLU A 111 1.17 -4.38 -10.63
CA GLU A 111 1.26 -4.75 -12.04
C GLU A 111 0.98 -6.25 -12.25
N LYS A 112 1.57 -7.10 -11.41
CA LYS A 112 1.31 -8.55 -11.45
C LYS A 112 -0.17 -8.86 -11.23
N ASN A 113 -0.79 -8.30 -10.19
CA ASN A 113 -2.20 -8.52 -9.89
C ASN A 113 -3.10 -8.01 -11.02
N SER A 114 -2.76 -6.88 -11.64
CA SER A 114 -3.47 -6.35 -12.81
C SER A 114 -3.43 -7.34 -13.97
N ASN A 115 -2.26 -7.90 -14.26
CA ASN A 115 -2.09 -8.90 -15.33
C ASN A 115 -2.88 -10.19 -15.06
N GLU A 116 -2.83 -10.69 -13.82
CA GLU A 116 -3.61 -11.88 -13.41
C GLU A 116 -5.12 -11.64 -13.52
N LEU A 117 -5.59 -10.43 -13.16
CA LEU A 117 -6.99 -10.05 -13.30
C LEU A 117 -7.44 -10.03 -14.77
N GLU A 118 -6.64 -9.46 -15.67
CA GLU A 118 -6.97 -9.45 -17.10
C GLU A 118 -6.97 -10.86 -17.70
N GLN A 119 -6.04 -11.72 -17.29
CA GLN A 119 -6.05 -13.13 -17.70
C GLN A 119 -7.30 -13.87 -17.20
N ALA A 120 -7.70 -13.65 -15.95
CA ALA A 120 -8.91 -14.24 -15.40
C ALA A 120 -10.16 -13.79 -16.15
N LYS A 121 -10.29 -12.49 -16.47
CA LYS A 121 -11.38 -11.95 -17.29
C LYS A 121 -11.42 -12.61 -18.68
N ALA A 122 -10.27 -12.74 -19.34
CA ALA A 122 -10.19 -13.39 -20.64
C ALA A 122 -10.61 -14.87 -20.58
N CYS A 123 -10.19 -15.60 -19.54
CA CYS A 123 -10.60 -16.98 -19.30
C CYS A 123 -12.12 -17.10 -19.11
N ILE A 124 -12.71 -16.23 -18.27
CA ILE A 124 -14.15 -16.19 -18.04
C ILE A 124 -14.92 -15.94 -19.35
N ASN A 125 -14.46 -15.00 -20.17
CA ASN A 125 -15.10 -14.72 -21.47
C ASN A 125 -15.05 -15.94 -22.41
N ASN A 126 -13.93 -16.65 -22.44
CA ASN A 126 -13.81 -17.89 -23.22
C ASN A 126 -14.75 -18.99 -22.70
N LEU A 127 -14.89 -19.14 -21.37
CA LEU A 127 -15.83 -20.10 -20.78
C LEU A 127 -17.27 -19.75 -21.14
N PHE A 128 -17.66 -18.47 -21.10
CA PHE A 128 -18.99 -18.05 -21.52
C PHE A 128 -19.26 -18.36 -22.99
N LYS A 129 -18.27 -18.13 -23.87
CA LYS A 129 -18.38 -18.47 -25.29
C LYS A 129 -18.57 -19.97 -25.50
N ASN A 130 -17.74 -20.79 -24.85
CA ASN A 130 -17.84 -22.25 -24.94
C ASN A 130 -19.19 -22.77 -24.41
N LEU A 131 -19.71 -22.16 -23.34
CA LEU A 131 -21.00 -22.53 -22.77
C LEU A 131 -22.16 -22.18 -23.71
N ALA A 132 -22.08 -21.05 -24.41
CA ALA A 132 -23.03 -20.71 -25.47
C ALA A 132 -22.98 -21.73 -26.62
N GLU A 133 -21.78 -22.05 -27.12
CA GLU A 133 -21.59 -23.05 -28.20
C GLU A 133 -22.14 -24.44 -27.81
N LEU A 134 -21.89 -24.90 -26.58
CA LEU A 134 -22.44 -26.17 -26.09
C LEU A 134 -23.96 -26.14 -25.92
N SER A 135 -24.52 -24.99 -25.53
CA SER A 135 -25.98 -24.82 -25.44
C SER A 135 -26.62 -24.93 -26.81
N ASP A 136 -26.04 -24.27 -27.82
CA ASP A 136 -26.51 -24.30 -29.21
C ASP A 136 -26.41 -25.73 -29.78
N GLN A 137 -25.27 -26.41 -29.60
CA GLN A 137 -25.10 -27.81 -30.02
C GLN A 137 -26.10 -28.75 -29.35
N ARG A 138 -26.40 -28.54 -28.07
CA ARG A 138 -27.42 -29.34 -27.36
C ARG A 138 -28.81 -29.11 -27.94
N GLN A 139 -29.13 -27.90 -28.36
CA GLN A 139 -30.42 -27.58 -28.98
C GLN A 139 -30.52 -28.16 -30.41
N GLU A 140 -29.41 -28.23 -31.14
CA GLU A 140 -29.34 -28.87 -32.46
C GLU A 140 -29.36 -30.40 -32.41
N CYS A 141 -28.91 -31.03 -31.31
CA CYS A 141 -29.03 -32.47 -31.08
C CYS A 141 -30.52 -32.82 -30.92
N ASN A 142 -31.18 -33.14 -32.04
CA ASN A 142 -32.53 -33.71 -32.14
C ASN A 142 -32.69 -35.07 -31.42
N CYS A 143 -31.70 -35.45 -30.63
CA CYS A 143 -31.53 -36.69 -29.90
C CYS A 143 -32.73 -37.03 -29.01
N GLN A 144 -33.43 -36.03 -28.46
CA GLN A 144 -34.69 -36.27 -27.74
C GLN A 144 -35.84 -36.64 -28.69
N THR A 145 -35.97 -35.93 -29.81
CA THR A 145 -36.96 -36.19 -30.85
C THR A 145 -36.71 -37.52 -31.55
N GLU A 146 -35.45 -37.82 -31.89
CA GLU A 146 -35.04 -39.09 -32.48
C GLU A 146 -35.25 -40.25 -31.51
N LEU A 147 -34.95 -40.07 -30.22
CA LEU A 147 -35.22 -41.08 -29.20
C LEU A 147 -36.73 -41.34 -29.06
N ALA A 148 -37.56 -40.30 -29.09
CA ALA A 148 -39.02 -40.43 -29.05
C ALA A 148 -39.54 -41.17 -30.29
N ASN A 149 -39.10 -40.77 -31.49
CA ASN A 149 -39.46 -41.42 -32.75
C ASN A 149 -39.00 -42.88 -32.79
N MET A 150 -37.80 -43.18 -32.28
CA MET A 150 -37.28 -44.55 -32.24
C MET A 150 -38.09 -45.41 -31.27
N LYS A 151 -38.45 -44.88 -30.08
CA LYS A 151 -39.33 -45.57 -29.14
C LYS A 151 -40.70 -45.88 -29.74
N GLU A 152 -41.29 -44.93 -30.46
CA GLU A 152 -42.57 -45.12 -31.16
C GLU A 152 -42.47 -46.23 -32.23
N ARG A 153 -41.42 -46.20 -33.06
CA ARG A 153 -41.19 -47.24 -34.08
C ARG A 153 -40.96 -48.63 -33.49
N VAL A 154 -40.22 -48.72 -32.38
CA VAL A 154 -40.02 -49.99 -31.66
C VAL A 154 -41.34 -50.51 -31.11
N LEU A 155 -42.17 -49.63 -30.53
CA LEU A 155 -43.48 -50.00 -30.02
C LEU A 155 -44.41 -50.49 -31.14
N ASP A 156 -44.47 -49.79 -32.27
CA ASP A 156 -45.25 -50.23 -33.44
C ASP A 156 -44.81 -51.62 -33.93
N LEU A 157 -43.50 -51.83 -34.08
CA LEU A 157 -42.95 -53.12 -34.50
C LEU A 157 -43.28 -54.23 -33.50
N GLN A 158 -43.21 -53.96 -32.20
CA GLN A 158 -43.61 -54.92 -31.16
C GLN A 158 -45.10 -55.26 -31.27
N CYS A 159 -45.97 -54.27 -31.39
CA CYS A 159 -47.41 -54.48 -31.56
C CYS A 159 -47.73 -55.30 -32.81
N ARG A 160 -47.10 -55.00 -33.96
CA ARG A 160 -47.30 -55.75 -35.22
C ARG A 160 -46.74 -57.17 -35.14
N SER A 161 -45.59 -57.35 -34.49
CA SER A 161 -45.00 -58.68 -34.27
C SER A 161 -45.90 -59.53 -33.38
N MET A 162 -46.37 -58.99 -32.26
CA MET A 162 -47.30 -59.70 -31.36
C MET A 162 -48.60 -60.07 -32.08
N LYS A 163 -49.18 -59.16 -32.87
CA LYS A 163 -50.39 -59.44 -33.68
C LYS A 163 -50.25 -60.69 -34.56
N ASN A 164 -49.09 -60.88 -35.19
CA ASN A 164 -48.85 -62.01 -36.10
C ASN A 164 -48.46 -63.32 -35.39
N ASN A 165 -48.19 -63.27 -34.09
CA ASN A 165 -47.73 -64.43 -33.29
C ASN A 165 -48.82 -65.00 -32.37
N LEU A 166 -50.03 -64.43 -32.36
CA LEU A 166 -51.15 -64.97 -31.59
C LEU A 166 -51.70 -66.22 -32.29
N VAL A 167 -51.21 -67.39 -31.87
CA VAL A 167 -51.71 -68.70 -32.31
C VAL A 167 -52.42 -69.36 -31.14
N PHE A 168 -53.74 -69.51 -31.26
CA PHE A 168 -54.53 -70.28 -30.31
C PHE A 168 -54.52 -71.75 -30.72
N THR A 169 -54.01 -72.62 -29.85
CA THR A 169 -54.02 -74.07 -30.04
C THR A 169 -55.11 -74.71 -29.16
N GLY A 170 -55.64 -75.87 -29.56
CA GLY A 170 -56.68 -76.57 -28.79
C GLY A 170 -58.13 -76.28 -29.19
N LEU A 171 -58.36 -75.39 -30.16
CA LEU A 171 -59.67 -75.23 -30.79
C LEU A 171 -59.79 -76.21 -31.97
N TYR A 172 -60.63 -77.24 -31.82
CA TYR A 172 -60.89 -78.25 -32.86
C TYR A 172 -61.76 -77.68 -33.98
N ASN A 173 -61.59 -78.18 -35.21
CA ASN A 173 -62.29 -77.67 -36.38
C ASN A 173 -63.62 -78.42 -36.56
N VAL A 174 -64.73 -77.69 -36.60
CA VAL A 174 -66.06 -78.21 -36.96
C VAL A 174 -66.50 -77.54 -38.27
N ARG A 175 -67.06 -78.31 -39.21
CA ARG A 175 -67.57 -77.74 -40.47
C ARG A 175 -68.65 -76.69 -40.18
N ASP A 176 -68.55 -75.55 -40.85
CA ASP A 176 -69.45 -74.39 -40.79
C ASP A 176 -69.46 -73.60 -39.45
N GLU A 177 -68.43 -73.71 -38.62
CA GLU A 177 -68.33 -72.92 -37.38
C GLU A 177 -67.78 -71.51 -37.60
N ASN A 178 -68.34 -70.54 -36.86
CA ASN A 178 -67.80 -69.17 -36.82
C ASN A 178 -66.58 -69.13 -35.89
N THR A 179 -65.39 -69.22 -36.49
CA THR A 179 -64.11 -69.24 -35.74
C THR A 179 -63.88 -67.96 -34.94
N GLU A 180 -64.39 -66.82 -35.41
CA GLU A 180 -64.24 -65.54 -34.70
C GLU A 180 -65.05 -65.53 -33.39
N GLU A 181 -66.30 -65.98 -33.43
CA GLU A 181 -67.18 -66.03 -32.25
C GLU A 181 -66.66 -67.01 -31.19
N LEU A 182 -66.11 -68.14 -31.62
CA LEU A 182 -65.47 -69.12 -30.75
C LEU A 182 -64.25 -68.55 -30.02
N LEU A 183 -63.45 -67.75 -30.73
CA LEU A 183 -62.32 -67.03 -30.11
C LEU A 183 -62.79 -65.94 -29.14
N ARG A 184 -63.86 -65.19 -29.44
CA ARG A 184 -64.44 -64.22 -28.48
C ARG A 184 -64.90 -64.90 -27.20
N CYS A 185 -65.64 -65.99 -27.34
CA CYS A 185 -66.06 -66.82 -26.20
C CYS A 185 -64.86 -67.33 -25.40
N PHE A 186 -63.83 -67.86 -26.06
CA PHE A 186 -62.62 -68.33 -25.38
C PHE A 186 -61.89 -67.22 -24.63
N LEU A 187 -61.61 -66.08 -25.29
CA LEU A 187 -60.92 -64.94 -24.66
C LEU A 187 -61.71 -64.36 -23.49
N HIS A 188 -63.04 -64.31 -23.61
CA HIS A 188 -63.90 -63.78 -22.57
C HIS A 188 -64.00 -64.72 -21.37
N ASN A 189 -64.27 -66.00 -21.62
CA ASN A 189 -64.53 -66.97 -20.56
C ASN A 189 -63.24 -67.40 -19.85
N GLU A 190 -62.15 -67.61 -20.59
CA GLU A 190 -60.91 -68.17 -20.03
C GLU A 190 -59.92 -67.08 -19.61
N LEU A 191 -59.90 -65.93 -20.28
CA LEU A 191 -58.93 -64.86 -20.03
C LEU A 191 -59.56 -63.57 -19.49
N GLY A 192 -60.89 -63.51 -19.35
CA GLY A 192 -61.60 -62.34 -18.83
C GLY A 192 -61.50 -61.10 -19.72
N ILE A 193 -61.16 -61.26 -21.00
CA ILE A 193 -61.00 -60.15 -21.93
C ILE A 193 -62.39 -59.74 -22.45
N ASP A 194 -62.62 -58.44 -22.68
CA ASP A 194 -63.92 -57.94 -23.13
C ASP A 194 -64.40 -58.67 -24.41
N TYR A 195 -65.68 -59.04 -24.43
CA TYR A 195 -66.29 -59.73 -25.56
C TYR A 195 -66.34 -58.87 -26.83
N LYS A 196 -66.28 -57.53 -26.68
CA LYS A 196 -66.34 -56.57 -27.79
C LYS A 196 -65.02 -56.38 -28.53
N ILE A 197 -64.17 -57.40 -28.62
CA ILE A 197 -62.96 -57.33 -29.43
C ILE A 197 -63.31 -57.60 -30.89
N GLU A 198 -62.95 -56.66 -31.76
CA GLU A 198 -62.97 -56.84 -33.20
C GLU A 198 -61.67 -57.51 -33.65
N PHE A 199 -61.78 -58.64 -34.33
CA PHE A 199 -60.62 -59.29 -34.92
C PHE A 199 -60.41 -58.81 -36.35
N GLY A 200 -59.20 -58.35 -36.66
CA GLY A 200 -58.86 -57.90 -38.01
C GLY A 200 -58.73 -59.05 -39.01
N ASN A 201 -57.89 -60.05 -38.70
CA ASN A 201 -57.70 -61.25 -39.51
C ASN A 201 -57.70 -62.47 -38.58
N VAL A 202 -58.63 -63.38 -38.79
CA VAL A 202 -58.68 -64.68 -38.10
C VAL A 202 -58.53 -65.76 -39.15
N HIS A 203 -57.47 -66.55 -39.04
CA HIS A 203 -57.24 -67.70 -39.91
C HIS A 203 -56.95 -68.93 -39.05
N ARG A 204 -57.53 -70.06 -39.45
CA ARG A 204 -57.29 -71.35 -38.79
C ARG A 204 -56.28 -72.14 -39.60
N PHE A 205 -55.16 -72.50 -39.00
CA PHE A 205 -54.18 -73.39 -39.62
C PHE A 205 -54.72 -74.83 -39.59
N ILE A 206 -54.90 -75.45 -40.76
CA ILE A 206 -55.26 -76.85 -40.86
C ILE A 206 -54.01 -77.68 -40.63
N LYS A 207 -53.92 -78.37 -39.51
CA LYS A 207 -52.99 -79.48 -39.37
C LYS A 207 -53.66 -80.68 -40.03
N VAL A 208 -53.22 -81.03 -41.24
CA VAL A 208 -53.58 -82.32 -41.84
C VAL A 208 -53.01 -83.36 -40.87
N ALA A 209 -53.88 -84.10 -40.18
CA ALA A 209 -53.44 -85.30 -39.50
C ALA A 209 -52.94 -86.22 -40.61
N GLU A 210 -51.63 -86.46 -40.67
CA GLU A 210 -51.12 -87.66 -41.32
C GLU A 210 -51.71 -88.82 -40.52
N ASP A 211 -52.75 -89.43 -41.06
CA ASP A 211 -53.28 -90.69 -40.54
C ASP A 211 -52.18 -91.76 -40.67
N PRO A 212 -51.94 -92.57 -39.62
CA PRO A 212 -51.06 -93.75 -39.69
C PRO A 212 -51.62 -94.86 -40.58
#